data_AF-A0A800K4N0-F1
#
_entry.id   AF-A0A800K4N0-F1
#
_cell.length_a   1.000
_cell.length_b   1.000
_cell.length_c   1.000
_cell.angle_alpha   90.00
_cell.angle_beta   90.00
_cell.angle_gamma   90.00
#
_symmetry.space_group_name_H-M   'P 1'
#
loop_
_entity.id
_entity.type
_entity.pdbx_description
1 polymer ?
#
loop_
_entity_poly.entity_id
_entity_poly.type
_entity_poly.pdbx_seq_one_letter_code
_entity_poly.pdbx_strand_id
1 'polypeptide(L)'
;MVLHALTRHPGAPLLALRLQIELVYDPECPNVERARDVLAGACRRAEIPAVWTEWSSEDPECPGHAQNLGSPTILVNGEDVAPGPHPWAPRDEATGPRCRVYRDGDALVPAPPPSRVYAAIERALGPEVG
;
A
#
# COMPACT_ATOMS: atom_id res chain seq x y z
N MET A 1 19.18 -19.06 -32.91
CA MET A 1 19.42 -18.92 -31.45
C MET A 1 19.24 -17.44 -31.14
N VAL A 2 18.05 -17.04 -30.70
CA VAL A 2 17.67 -15.63 -30.57
C VAL A 2 18.19 -15.12 -29.23
N LEU A 3 19.15 -14.18 -29.26
CA LEU A 3 19.55 -13.43 -28.07
C LEU A 3 18.37 -12.53 -27.66
N HIS A 4 17.77 -12.81 -26.50
CA HIS A 4 16.91 -11.82 -25.83
C HIS A 4 17.81 -10.66 -25.37
N ALA A 5 17.63 -9.50 -26.02
CA ALA A 5 18.25 -8.26 -25.59
C ALA A 5 17.66 -7.86 -24.23
N LEU A 6 18.52 -7.81 -23.21
CA LEU A 6 18.20 -7.17 -21.94
C LEU A 6 18.19 -5.65 -22.15
N THR A 7 17.03 -5.10 -22.49
CA THR A 7 16.82 -3.65 -22.45
C THR A 7 16.81 -3.21 -20.99
N ARG A 8 17.98 -2.83 -20.48
CA ARG A 8 18.06 -2.00 -19.27
C ARG A 8 17.45 -0.64 -19.62
N HIS A 9 16.29 -0.32 -19.06
CA HIS A 9 15.68 1.00 -19.18
C HIS A 9 16.46 2.01 -18.32
N PRO A 10 17.16 2.99 -18.92
CA PRO A 10 17.97 3.96 -18.18
C PRO A 10 17.15 5.02 -17.42
N GLY A 11 15.82 4.88 -17.33
CA GLY A 11 14.91 5.81 -16.62
C GLY A 11 14.46 5.37 -15.22
N ALA A 12 14.74 4.13 -14.81
CA ALA A 12 14.24 3.57 -13.55
C ALA A 12 14.66 4.29 -12.24
N PRO A 13 15.89 4.83 -12.08
CA PRO A 13 16.30 5.34 -10.76
C PRO A 13 15.59 6.65 -10.36
N LEU A 14 15.19 7.50 -11.32
CA LEU A 14 14.52 8.78 -11.01
C LEU A 14 13.02 8.62 -10.71
N LEU A 15 12.34 7.62 -11.27
CA LEU A 15 10.95 7.30 -10.91
C LEU A 15 10.86 6.63 -9.54
N ALA A 16 11.80 5.73 -9.20
CA ALA A 16 11.86 5.15 -7.87
C ALA A 16 12.10 6.21 -6.77
N LEU A 17 12.80 7.31 -7.08
CA LEU A 17 12.99 8.44 -6.17
C LEU A 17 11.70 9.21 -5.86
N ARG A 18 10.63 9.04 -6.65
CA ARG A 18 9.31 9.65 -6.41
C ARG A 18 8.27 8.65 -5.89
N LEU A 19 8.61 7.37 -5.77
CA LEU A 19 7.71 6.35 -5.28
C LEU A 19 7.56 6.49 -3.76
N GLN A 20 6.40 6.96 -3.33
CA GLN A 20 6.03 7.05 -1.93
C GLN A 20 5.12 5.87 -1.58
N ILE A 21 5.56 5.01 -0.67
CA ILE A 21 4.74 3.91 -0.13
C ILE A 21 4.50 4.21 1.34
N GLU A 22 3.24 4.12 1.77
CA GLU A 22 2.86 4.33 3.16
C GLU A 22 1.99 3.17 3.66
N LEU A 23 2.21 2.76 4.90
CA LEU A 23 1.35 1.83 5.63
C LEU A 23 0.71 2.57 6.79
N VAL A 24 -0.60 2.75 6.71
CA VAL A 24 -1.40 3.28 7.82
C VAL A 24 -1.92 2.11 8.65
N TYR A 25 -1.79 2.19 9.96
CA TYR A 25 -2.24 1.15 10.85
C TYR A 25 -2.83 1.70 12.16
N ASP A 26 -3.53 0.84 12.85
CA ASP A 26 -3.99 1.00 14.22
C ASP A 26 -3.16 0.03 15.08
N PRO A 27 -2.57 0.47 16.21
CA PRO A 27 -1.69 -0.37 17.02
C PRO A 27 -2.32 -1.67 17.53
N GLU A 28 -3.65 -1.71 17.70
CA GLU A 28 -4.36 -2.89 18.18
C GLU A 28 -4.77 -3.85 17.04
N CYS A 29 -4.46 -3.51 15.79
CA CYS A 29 -4.81 -4.34 14.64
C CYS A 29 -3.88 -5.57 14.55
N PRO A 30 -4.41 -6.81 14.56
CA PRO A 30 -3.59 -8.01 14.44
C PRO A 30 -3.06 -8.26 13.01
N ASN A 31 -3.51 -7.48 12.04
CA ASN A 31 -3.26 -7.73 10.62
C ASN A 31 -2.10 -6.91 10.04
N VAL A 32 -1.45 -6.07 10.86
CA VAL A 32 -0.40 -5.15 10.40
C VAL A 32 0.83 -5.91 9.88
N GLU A 33 1.28 -6.94 10.60
CA GLU A 33 2.39 -7.80 10.13
C GLU A 33 2.09 -8.42 8.77
N ARG A 34 0.85 -8.85 8.55
CA ARG A 34 0.44 -9.39 7.25
C ARG A 34 0.53 -8.34 6.14
N ALA A 35 0.19 -7.08 6.42
CA ALA A 35 0.35 -6.01 5.45
C ALA A 35 1.84 -5.71 5.16
N ARG A 36 2.71 -5.75 6.18
CA ARG A 36 4.17 -5.63 6.01
C ARG A 36 4.74 -6.75 5.12
N ASP A 37 4.31 -8.00 5.33
CA ASP A 37 4.68 -9.13 4.48
C ASP A 37 4.24 -8.93 3.02
N VAL A 38 3.02 -8.41 2.83
CA VAL A 38 2.50 -8.09 1.48
C VAL A 38 3.34 -7.00 0.82
N LEU A 39 3.67 -5.92 1.53
CA LEU A 39 4.54 -4.84 1.03
C LEU A 39 5.91 -5.37 0.63
N ALA A 40 6.58 -6.12 1.53
CA ALA A 40 7.88 -6.71 1.26
C ALA A 40 7.84 -7.64 0.04
N GLY A 41 6.77 -8.45 -0.09
CA GLY A 41 6.54 -9.30 -1.26
C GLY A 41 6.34 -8.53 -2.56
N ALA A 42 5.56 -7.45 -2.52
CA ALA A 42 5.29 -6.61 -3.69
C ALA A 42 6.53 -5.84 -4.14
N CYS A 43 7.27 -5.22 -3.22
CA CYS A 43 8.53 -4.53 -3.51
C CYS A 43 9.57 -5.48 -4.11
N ARG A 44 9.71 -6.69 -3.54
CA ARG A 44 10.60 -7.73 -4.09
C ARG A 44 10.21 -8.11 -5.51
N ARG A 45 8.92 -8.27 -5.78
CA ARG A 45 8.42 -8.61 -7.12
C ARG A 45 8.63 -7.49 -8.13
N ALA A 46 8.52 -6.23 -7.70
CA ALA A 46 8.79 -5.05 -8.52
C ALA A 46 10.29 -4.70 -8.61
N GLU A 47 11.17 -5.52 -8.03
CA GLU A 47 12.62 -5.31 -8.03
C GLU A 47 13.07 -3.95 -7.46
N ILE A 48 12.31 -3.44 -6.47
CA ILE A 48 12.62 -2.19 -5.74
C ILE A 48 12.97 -2.46 -4.27
N PRO A 49 13.69 -1.55 -3.60
CA PRO A 49 13.89 -1.62 -2.16
C PRO A 49 12.56 -1.66 -1.39
N ALA A 50 12.49 -2.53 -0.38
CA ALA A 50 11.37 -2.62 0.54
C ALA A 50 11.43 -1.50 1.59
N VAL A 51 11.13 -0.27 1.16
CA VAL A 51 11.14 0.93 2.01
C VAL A 51 9.77 1.60 1.92
N TRP A 52 9.17 1.90 3.07
CA TRP A 52 7.92 2.64 3.19
C TRP A 52 7.90 3.42 4.50
N THR A 53 7.01 4.39 4.59
CA THR A 53 6.70 5.11 5.83
C THR A 53 5.52 4.44 6.52
N GLU A 54 5.55 4.36 7.85
CA GLU A 54 4.42 3.84 8.62
C GLU A 54 3.77 4.95 9.45
N TRP A 55 2.44 4.96 9.47
CA TRP A 55 1.65 5.91 10.24
C TRP A 55 0.72 5.15 11.17
N SER A 56 0.86 5.35 12.48
CA SER A 56 -0.18 4.97 13.41
C SER A 56 -1.31 6.00 13.31
N SER A 57 -2.55 5.54 13.12
CA SER A 57 -3.73 6.42 13.04
C SER A 57 -4.10 7.06 14.38
N GLU A 58 -3.42 6.67 15.46
CA GLU A 58 -3.54 7.24 16.81
C GLU A 58 -2.40 8.22 17.14
N ASP A 59 -1.38 8.30 16.30
CA ASP A 59 -0.26 9.21 16.50
C ASP A 59 -0.68 10.66 16.19
N PRO A 60 -0.44 11.63 17.10
CA PRO A 60 -0.70 13.04 16.83
C PRO A 60 0.12 13.62 15.66
N GLU A 61 1.25 13.00 15.29
CA GLU A 61 2.07 13.38 14.13
C GLU A 61 1.59 12.72 12.82
N CYS A 62 0.60 11.82 12.88
CA CYS A 62 0.01 11.19 11.70
C CYS A 62 -0.57 12.27 10.76
N PRO A 63 -0.24 12.27 9.46
CA PRO A 63 -0.72 13.30 8.55
C PRO A 63 -2.22 13.18 8.31
N GLY A 64 -2.89 14.31 8.06
CA GLY A 64 -4.36 14.36 7.95
C GLY A 64 -4.97 13.42 6.91
N HIS A 65 -4.25 13.09 5.84
CA HIS A 65 -4.70 12.11 4.84
C HIS A 65 -4.71 10.66 5.36
N ALA A 66 -3.91 10.35 6.38
CA ALA A 66 -3.77 9.02 6.97
C ALA A 66 -4.62 8.83 8.23
N GLN A 67 -4.89 9.89 9.01
CA GLN A 67 -5.57 9.80 10.32
C GLN A 67 -6.94 9.08 10.32
N ASN A 68 -7.69 9.17 9.22
CA ASN A 68 -9.03 8.60 9.11
C ASN A 68 -9.08 7.26 8.35
N LEU A 69 -7.93 6.73 7.93
CA LEU A 69 -7.87 5.44 7.25
C LEU A 69 -7.92 4.29 8.27
N GLY A 70 -8.62 3.22 7.90
CA GLY A 70 -8.64 2.00 8.68
C GLY A 70 -7.32 1.21 8.59
N SER A 71 -7.16 0.22 9.46
CA SER A 71 -5.94 -0.59 9.58
C SER A 71 -6.08 -2.00 9.02
N PRO A 72 -5.05 -2.58 8.39
CA PRO A 72 -3.99 -1.84 7.72
C PRO A 72 -4.58 -1.05 6.56
N THR A 73 -3.90 -0.03 6.02
CA THR A 73 -4.15 0.57 4.70
C THR A 73 -2.81 0.82 4.04
N ILE A 74 -2.66 0.44 2.77
CA ILE A 74 -1.46 0.72 2.01
C ILE A 74 -1.77 1.82 1.01
N LEU A 75 -0.97 2.88 1.02
CA LEU A 75 -1.00 3.94 0.04
C LEU A 75 0.23 3.85 -0.86
N VAL A 76 0.02 4.10 -2.16
CA VAL A 76 1.10 4.33 -3.12
C VAL A 76 0.85 5.71 -3.74
N ASN A 77 1.81 6.62 -3.57
CA ASN A 77 1.71 8.03 -3.95
C ASN A 77 0.43 8.70 -3.42
N GLY A 78 0.07 8.40 -2.16
CA GLY A 78 -1.13 8.93 -1.51
C GLY A 78 -2.45 8.24 -1.92
N GLU A 79 -2.44 7.29 -2.86
CA GLU A 79 -3.63 6.56 -3.29
C GLU A 79 -3.76 5.19 -2.62
N ASP A 80 -4.94 4.86 -2.08
CA ASP A 80 -5.23 3.52 -1.53
C ASP A 80 -5.17 2.47 -2.65
N VAL A 81 -4.35 1.44 -2.43
CA VAL A 81 -4.15 0.34 -3.38
C VAL A 81 -5.37 -0.58 -3.50
N ALA A 82 -6.23 -0.62 -2.48
CA ALA A 82 -7.43 -1.43 -2.43
C ALA A 82 -8.61 -0.61 -1.89
N PRO A 83 -9.07 0.41 -2.64
CA PRO A 83 -10.16 1.26 -2.19
C PRO A 83 -11.42 0.40 -2.05
N GLY A 84 -12.09 0.55 -0.92
CA GLY A 84 -13.35 -0.12 -0.64
C GLY A 84 -14.35 0.86 -0.04
N PRO A 85 -15.59 0.42 0.21
CA PRO A 85 -16.56 1.18 0.98
C PRO A 85 -16.15 1.18 2.46
N HIS A 86 -14.96 1.67 2.79
CA HIS A 86 -14.68 2.04 4.16
C HIS A 86 -15.38 3.37 4.40
N PRO A 87 -16.11 3.53 5.51
CA PRO A 87 -16.59 4.84 5.87
C PRO A 87 -15.34 5.73 6.02
N TRP A 88 -15.22 6.77 5.20
CA TRP A 88 -14.34 7.92 5.45
C TRP A 88 -14.82 8.73 6.66
N ALA A 89 -15.50 8.06 7.60
CA ALA A 89 -16.15 8.66 8.73
C ALA A 89 -15.13 8.83 9.86
N PRO A 90 -15.20 9.94 10.59
CA PRO A 90 -14.46 10.11 11.84
C PRO A 90 -14.67 8.94 12.79
N ARG A 91 -13.70 8.70 13.69
CA ARG A 91 -13.84 7.74 14.77
C ARG A 91 -15.14 8.00 15.53
N ASP A 92 -16.00 7.00 15.62
CA ASP A 92 -16.94 6.90 16.72
C ASP A 92 -16.31 5.92 17.72
N GLU A 93 -15.94 6.40 18.91
CA GLU A 93 -15.34 5.59 19.99
C GLU A 93 -16.19 4.36 20.33
N ALA A 94 -17.49 4.36 20.02
CA ALA A 94 -18.38 3.23 20.23
C ALA A 94 -18.31 2.12 19.16
N THR A 95 -17.61 2.32 18.03
CA THR A 95 -17.65 1.38 16.87
C THR A 95 -16.51 0.36 16.75
N GLY A 96 -15.62 0.27 17.74
CA GLY A 96 -14.62 -0.81 17.81
C GLY A 96 -13.42 -0.64 16.85
N PRO A 97 -12.57 -1.69 16.70
CA PRO A 97 -11.29 -1.59 15.99
C PRO A 97 -11.46 -1.22 14.52
N ARG A 98 -10.60 -0.34 13.99
CA ARG A 98 -10.60 0.11 12.58
C ARG A 98 -10.10 -0.94 11.59
N CYS A 99 -10.17 -2.22 11.93
CA CYS A 99 -9.64 -3.30 11.11
C CYS A 99 -10.40 -3.40 9.78
N ARG A 100 -9.71 -3.14 8.67
CA ARG A 100 -10.21 -3.29 7.31
C ARG A 100 -10.19 -4.75 6.91
N VAL A 101 -11.22 -5.12 6.18
CA VAL A 101 -11.26 -6.34 5.39
C VAL A 101 -11.30 -5.96 3.91
N TYR A 102 -10.64 -6.77 3.11
CA TYR A 102 -10.45 -6.53 1.69
C TYR A 102 -11.08 -7.65 0.90
N ARG A 103 -11.64 -7.31 -0.26
CA ARG A 103 -12.14 -8.30 -1.19
C ARG A 103 -10.99 -8.77 -2.08
N ASP A 104 -10.78 -10.09 -2.12
CA ASP A 104 -9.88 -10.76 -3.06
C ASP A 104 -10.66 -11.86 -3.78
N GLY A 105 -11.19 -11.53 -4.97
CA GLY A 105 -12.21 -12.35 -5.63
C GLY A 105 -13.48 -12.49 -4.78
N ASP A 106 -13.85 -13.72 -4.45
CA ASP A 106 -14.99 -14.03 -3.58
C ASP A 106 -14.63 -14.09 -2.08
N ALA A 107 -13.34 -14.01 -1.75
CA ALA A 107 -12.86 -14.08 -0.38
C ALA A 107 -12.75 -12.68 0.26
N LEU A 108 -12.92 -12.64 1.58
CA LEU A 108 -12.50 -11.51 2.41
C LEU A 108 -11.17 -11.84 3.06
N VAL A 109 -10.20 -10.93 2.91
CA VAL A 109 -8.85 -11.08 3.44
C VAL A 109 -8.51 -9.91 4.38
N PRO A 110 -7.67 -10.15 5.40
CA PRO A 110 -7.44 -9.17 6.47
C PRO A 110 -6.39 -8.09 6.15
N ALA A 111 -5.76 -8.15 4.97
CA ALA A 111 -4.77 -7.18 4.52
C ALA A 111 -4.98 -6.91 3.01
N PRO A 112 -4.50 -5.77 2.47
CA PRO A 112 -4.62 -5.48 1.05
C PRO A 112 -4.14 -6.66 0.19
N PRO A 113 -4.87 -7.05 -0.88
CA PRO A 113 -4.49 -8.19 -1.70
C PRO A 113 -3.12 -7.94 -2.36
N PRO A 114 -2.19 -8.90 -2.34
CA PRO A 114 -0.84 -8.72 -2.90
C PRO A 114 -0.83 -8.26 -4.36
N SER A 115 -1.79 -8.74 -5.16
CA SER A 115 -1.96 -8.37 -6.56
C SER A 115 -2.27 -6.88 -6.73
N ARG A 116 -3.08 -6.31 -5.84
CA ARG A 116 -3.45 -4.89 -5.84
C ARG A 116 -2.28 -4.00 -5.46
N VAL A 117 -1.54 -4.39 -4.41
CA VAL A 117 -0.33 -3.68 -3.97
C VAL A 117 0.72 -3.64 -5.08
N TYR A 118 1.00 -4.80 -5.68
CA TYR A 118 1.95 -4.90 -6.79
C TYR A 118 1.51 -4.07 -8.00
N ALA A 119 0.25 -4.15 -8.42
CA ALA A 119 -0.26 -3.38 -9.55
C ALA A 119 -0.19 -1.86 -9.31
N ALA A 120 -0.41 -1.41 -8.07
CA ALA A 120 -0.26 0.00 -7.72
C ALA A 120 1.20 0.47 -7.81
N ILE A 121 2.14 -0.33 -7.32
CA ILE A 121 3.58 -0.05 -7.44
C ILE A 121 4.01 -0.03 -8.91
N GLU A 122 3.61 -1.04 -9.71
CA GLU A 122 3.94 -1.06 -11.15
C GLU A 122 3.39 0.16 -11.88
N ARG A 123 2.15 0.55 -11.60
CA ARG A 123 1.54 1.76 -12.20
C ARG A 123 2.31 3.01 -11.82
N ALA A 124 2.74 3.14 -10.56
CA ALA A 124 3.51 4.28 -10.07
C ALA A 124 4.94 4.33 -10.65
N LEU A 125 5.51 3.19 -11.02
CA LEU A 125 6.81 3.07 -11.70
C LEU A 125 6.70 3.20 -13.23
N GLY A 126 5.50 3.07 -13.79
CA GLY A 126 5.24 3.23 -15.22
C GLY A 126 5.40 4.68 -15.69
N PRO A 127 5.63 4.92 -16.99
CA PRO A 127 5.69 6.27 -17.52
C PRO A 127 4.36 6.99 -17.31
N GLU A 128 4.41 8.23 -16.82
CA GLU A 128 3.25 9.14 -16.78
C GLU A 128 2.77 9.35 -18.23
N VAL A 129 1.72 8.64 -18.64
CA VAL A 129 0.99 8.95 -19.87
C VAL A 129 0.16 10.19 -19.59
N GLY A 130 0.78 11.35 -19.85
CA GLY A 130 0.12 12.65 -19.93
C GLY A 130 -0.76 12.79 -21.17
#